data_AF-A0AAW9NY06-F1
#
_entry.id   AF-A0AAW9NY06-F1
#
_cell.length_a   1.000
_cell.length_b   1.000
_cell.length_c   1.000
_cell.angle_alpha   90.00
_cell.angle_beta   90.00
_cell.angle_gamma   90.00
#
_symmetry.space_group_name_H-M   'P 1'
#
loop_
_entity.id
_entity.type
_entity.pdbx_description
1 polymer ?
#
loop_
_entity_poly.entity_id
_entity_poly.type
_entity_poly.pdbx_seq_one_letter_code
_entity_poly.pdbx_strand_id
1 'polypeptide(L)'
;MKKIILLFGVFLFTLSLNSNIVSASDDLFVDGDYISRDPITNKYSSDWSHLDTPENLQLQKEVREYFSQLNNIGIQSESRQLNLEHDLEDLNKRIDDFLSLIDPEIAAYNSQESNLITPMSSYGLPGIDQTLVKIYEGRLHLAIGNLTPSNIATAIQNSNAARDHGIRYAENNNFYSNGKLITWENAADALRHFAWNYMNSNDFGVAKAKTTGDIHELALIALKYVNNDVSTAQLCKFNMSCMEAAAIQKTINNSNLAKTNITAFNNIFDNASVMDLINNAKGRQAYSQGNATYSVPFNRMLASGELVKALSGVNSTVRNNAWVEYK
;
A
#
# COMPACT_ATOMS: atom_id res chain seq x y z
N MET A 1 -33.38 76.59 -11.51
CA MET A 1 -33.96 75.29 -11.90
C MET A 1 -32.84 74.25 -11.88
N LYS A 2 -33.03 73.12 -11.15
CA LYS A 2 -32.45 71.74 -11.33
C LYS A 2 -30.94 71.63 -11.63
N LYS A 3 -30.06 70.85 -10.97
CA LYS A 3 -30.05 69.61 -10.14
C LYS A 3 -28.58 69.48 -9.60
N ILE A 4 -28.28 69.10 -8.34
CA ILE A 4 -28.08 67.72 -7.80
C ILE A 4 -26.97 66.95 -8.59
N ILE A 5 -25.88 66.36 -8.07
CA ILE A 5 -25.49 65.79 -6.76
C ILE A 5 -23.95 65.58 -6.65
N LEU A 6 -23.47 65.48 -5.39
CA LEU A 6 -22.23 64.92 -4.82
C LEU A 6 -21.39 63.90 -5.63
N LEU A 7 -20.06 63.91 -5.41
CA LEU A 7 -19.39 62.76 -4.77
C LEU A 7 -18.03 63.12 -4.12
N PHE A 8 -17.95 62.83 -2.83
CA PHE A 8 -16.79 62.89 -1.95
C PHE A 8 -15.82 61.72 -2.23
N GLY A 9 -14.54 61.93 -1.91
CA GLY A 9 -13.43 61.07 -2.29
C GLY A 9 -13.34 59.70 -1.61
N VAL A 10 -12.39 58.92 -2.11
CA VAL A 10 -11.91 57.69 -1.46
C VAL A 10 -10.38 57.68 -1.54
N PHE A 11 -9.81 57.56 -0.36
CA PHE A 11 -8.41 57.26 -0.03
C PHE A 11 -7.80 56.16 -0.93
N LEU A 12 -6.60 56.43 -1.44
CA LEU A 12 -5.71 55.40 -1.97
C LEU A 12 -5.19 54.54 -0.82
N PHE A 13 -5.73 53.34 -0.67
CA PHE A 13 -5.08 52.23 0.01
C PHE A 13 -4.29 51.43 -1.03
N THR A 14 -2.98 51.56 -1.04
CA THR A 14 -2.09 50.63 -1.76
C THR A 14 -1.99 49.34 -0.95
N LEU A 15 -2.83 48.36 -1.28
CA LEU A 15 -2.60 46.96 -0.90
C LEU A 15 -1.60 46.36 -1.88
N SER A 16 -0.37 46.12 -1.40
CA SER A 16 0.59 45.24 -2.06
C SER A 16 0.07 43.81 -1.97
N LEU A 17 -0.69 43.38 -2.98
CA LEU A 17 -0.96 41.97 -3.21
C LEU A 17 0.31 41.36 -3.82
N ASN A 18 1.14 40.74 -2.97
CA ASN A 18 2.05 39.68 -3.40
C ASN A 18 1.20 38.49 -3.83
N SER A 19 0.67 38.54 -5.05
CA SER A 19 0.13 37.36 -5.72
C SER A 19 1.28 36.56 -6.29
N ASN A 20 1.98 35.81 -5.43
CA ASN A 20 2.64 34.59 -5.89
C ASN A 20 1.55 33.56 -6.18
N ILE A 21 0.77 33.81 -7.23
CA ILE A 21 0.04 32.76 -7.93
C ILE A 21 1.13 32.03 -8.70
N VAL A 22 1.69 31.00 -8.10
CA VAL A 22 2.42 29.97 -8.84
C VAL A 22 1.37 29.36 -9.77
N SER A 23 1.43 29.75 -11.03
CA SER A 23 0.67 29.09 -12.10
C SER A 23 1.05 27.61 -12.06
N ALA A 24 0.05 26.75 -11.89
CA ALA A 24 0.17 25.33 -12.15
C ALA A 24 0.50 25.15 -13.65
N SER A 25 1.77 25.21 -13.98
CA SER A 25 2.30 24.92 -15.31
C SER A 25 3.56 24.08 -15.18
N ASP A 26 3.45 22.99 -14.42
CA ASP A 26 4.32 21.84 -14.60
C ASP A 26 3.44 20.79 -15.28
N ASP A 27 3.49 20.75 -16.62
CA ASP A 27 2.93 19.66 -17.40
C ASP A 27 3.70 18.38 -17.03
N LEU A 28 3.26 17.73 -15.95
CA LEU A 28 3.76 16.46 -15.47
C LEU A 28 3.30 15.37 -16.45
N PHE A 29 4.14 15.13 -17.46
CA PHE A 29 3.94 14.06 -18.43
C PHE A 29 4.23 12.72 -17.75
N VAL A 30 3.17 12.02 -17.32
CA VAL A 30 3.25 10.63 -16.89
C VAL A 30 2.52 9.80 -17.94
N ASP A 31 3.28 9.00 -18.70
CA ASP A 31 2.75 8.17 -19.79
C ASP A 31 1.62 7.26 -19.27
N GLY A 32 0.52 7.24 -20.04
CA GLY A 32 -0.75 6.61 -19.65
C GLY A 32 -0.83 5.11 -19.91
N ASP A 33 0.08 4.52 -20.68
CA ASP A 33 0.03 3.11 -21.06
C ASP A 33 1.18 2.34 -20.40
N TYR A 34 0.85 1.34 -19.58
CA TYR A 34 1.81 0.41 -19.01
C TYR A 34 1.40 -1.03 -19.33
N ILE A 35 2.37 -1.82 -19.81
CA ILE A 35 2.22 -3.27 -19.90
C ILE A 35 3.47 -3.88 -19.29
N SER A 36 3.33 -4.58 -18.16
CA SER A 36 4.40 -5.42 -17.63
C SER A 36 4.45 -6.75 -18.37
N ARG A 37 5.63 -7.37 -18.35
CA ARG A 37 5.84 -8.69 -18.91
C ARG A 37 5.50 -9.73 -17.84
N ASP A 38 4.51 -10.55 -18.11
CA ASP A 38 4.21 -11.74 -17.31
C ASP A 38 5.47 -12.65 -17.30
N PRO A 39 6.02 -13.00 -16.13
CA PRO A 39 7.26 -13.76 -16.01
C PRO A 39 7.09 -15.24 -16.41
N ILE A 40 5.87 -15.77 -16.41
CA ILE A 40 5.55 -17.14 -16.79
C ILE A 40 5.37 -17.24 -18.30
N THR A 41 4.55 -16.36 -18.88
CA THR A 41 4.26 -16.41 -20.33
C THR A 41 5.25 -15.60 -21.16
N ASN A 42 6.05 -14.74 -20.53
CA ASN A 42 6.98 -13.80 -21.14
C ASN A 42 6.31 -12.83 -22.13
N LYS A 43 4.99 -12.60 -21.98
CA LYS A 43 4.17 -11.71 -22.81
C LYS A 43 3.81 -10.45 -22.04
N TYR A 44 3.69 -9.35 -22.77
CA TYR A 44 3.10 -8.13 -22.27
C TYR A 44 1.59 -8.36 -22.08
N SER A 45 1.12 -8.42 -20.85
CA SER A 45 -0.27 -8.75 -20.53
C SER A 45 -0.70 -8.18 -19.17
N SER A 46 -1.89 -7.58 -19.12
CA SER A 46 -2.64 -7.35 -17.88
C SER A 46 -3.56 -8.53 -17.52
N ASP A 47 -3.63 -9.54 -18.39
CA ASP A 47 -4.40 -10.77 -18.18
C ASP A 47 -3.55 -11.84 -17.50
N TRP A 48 -3.94 -12.14 -16.26
CA TRP A 48 -3.36 -13.14 -15.37
C TRP A 48 -4.32 -14.32 -15.13
N SER A 49 -5.35 -14.50 -15.96
CA SER A 49 -6.38 -15.54 -15.80
C SER A 49 -5.82 -16.97 -15.78
N HIS A 50 -4.64 -17.19 -16.36
CA HIS A 50 -3.95 -18.48 -16.30
C HIS A 50 -3.52 -18.87 -14.86
N LEU A 51 -3.52 -17.94 -13.91
CA LEU A 51 -3.29 -18.22 -12.49
C LEU A 51 -4.57 -18.65 -11.75
N ASP A 52 -5.76 -18.49 -12.32
CA ASP A 52 -7.03 -18.89 -11.70
C ASP A 52 -7.29 -20.40 -11.87
N THR A 53 -6.28 -21.22 -11.58
CA THR A 53 -6.37 -22.68 -11.63
C THR A 53 -7.07 -23.24 -10.38
N PRO A 54 -7.64 -24.45 -10.44
CA PRO A 54 -8.20 -25.12 -9.27
C PRO A 54 -7.21 -25.21 -8.10
N GLU A 55 -5.93 -25.44 -8.39
CA GLU A 55 -4.87 -25.57 -7.37
C GLU A 55 -4.61 -24.25 -6.65
N ASN A 56 -4.52 -23.13 -7.37
CA ASN A 56 -4.28 -21.82 -6.76
C ASN A 56 -5.50 -21.31 -5.98
N LEU A 57 -6.72 -21.59 -6.48
CA LEU A 57 -7.96 -21.29 -5.76
C LEU A 57 -8.08 -22.12 -4.48
N GLN A 58 -7.65 -23.39 -4.53
CA GLN A 58 -7.62 -24.27 -3.37
C GLN A 58 -6.56 -23.82 -2.35
N LEU A 59 -5.36 -23.44 -2.77
CA LEU A 59 -4.35 -22.81 -1.91
C LEU A 59 -4.94 -21.60 -1.19
N GLN A 60 -5.58 -20.67 -1.91
CA GLN A 60 -6.19 -19.50 -1.28
C GLN A 60 -7.23 -19.88 -0.22
N LYS A 61 -8.07 -20.88 -0.51
CA LYS A 61 -9.08 -21.36 0.45
C LYS A 61 -8.42 -21.89 1.72
N GLU A 62 -7.38 -22.72 1.58
CA GLU A 62 -6.63 -23.27 2.71
C GLU A 62 -5.96 -22.19 3.55
N VAL A 63 -5.37 -21.18 2.92
CA VAL A 63 -4.77 -20.03 3.62
C VAL A 63 -5.84 -19.27 4.43
N ARG A 64 -7.01 -18.98 3.84
CA ARG A 64 -8.12 -18.34 4.57
C ARG A 64 -8.59 -19.18 5.74
N GLU A 65 -8.77 -20.48 5.53
CA GLU A 65 -9.22 -21.40 6.57
C GLU A 65 -8.20 -21.43 7.71
N TYR A 66 -6.91 -21.57 7.41
CA TYR A 66 -5.82 -21.57 8.37
C TYR A 66 -5.83 -20.31 9.26
N PHE A 67 -5.77 -19.12 8.66
CA PHE A 67 -5.75 -17.86 9.42
C PHE A 67 -7.10 -17.55 10.10
N SER A 68 -8.23 -18.04 9.59
CA SER A 68 -9.51 -17.91 10.30
C SER A 68 -9.57 -18.75 11.57
N GLN A 69 -8.91 -19.92 11.58
CA GLN A 69 -8.94 -20.86 12.71
C GLN A 69 -8.01 -20.41 13.85
N LEU A 70 -6.93 -19.70 13.53
CA LEU A 70 -6.03 -19.11 14.53
C LEU A 70 -6.75 -18.14 15.49
N ASN A 71 -7.91 -17.58 15.12
CA ASN A 71 -8.70 -16.71 15.99
C ASN A 71 -9.34 -17.41 17.21
N ASN A 72 -9.51 -18.73 17.16
CA ASN A 72 -10.12 -19.49 18.26
C ASN A 72 -9.08 -20.08 19.23
N ILE A 73 -7.81 -19.84 18.97
CA ILE A 73 -6.71 -20.54 19.63
C ILE A 73 -5.91 -19.48 20.40
N GLY A 74 -6.38 -19.13 21.59
CA GLY A 74 -5.46 -18.59 22.58
C GLY A 74 -4.30 -19.56 22.70
N ILE A 75 -3.08 -19.12 22.37
CA ILE A 75 -1.87 -19.94 22.34
C ILE A 75 -1.61 -20.45 23.76
N GLN A 76 -2.10 -21.64 24.11
CA GLN A 76 -2.05 -22.12 25.50
C GLN A 76 -1.51 -23.55 25.69
N SER A 77 -1.03 -24.26 24.65
CA SER A 77 -0.32 -25.55 24.88
C SER A 77 0.82 -25.84 23.90
N GLU A 78 1.96 -26.29 24.44
CA GLU A 78 3.19 -26.61 23.68
C GLU A 78 2.98 -27.72 22.63
N SER A 79 2.12 -28.71 22.89
CA SER A 79 1.80 -29.78 21.94
C SER A 79 1.01 -29.32 20.71
N ARG A 80 0.22 -28.23 20.83
CA ARG A 80 -0.47 -27.63 19.69
C ARG A 80 0.45 -26.67 18.91
N GLN A 81 1.46 -26.09 19.56
CA GLN A 81 2.48 -25.26 18.91
C GLN A 81 3.30 -26.07 17.91
N LEU A 82 3.72 -27.28 18.28
CA LEU A 82 4.47 -28.18 17.39
C LEU A 82 3.65 -28.62 16.16
N ASN A 83 2.33 -28.82 16.30
CA ASN A 83 1.45 -29.14 15.17
C ASN A 83 1.24 -27.94 14.24
N LEU A 84 1.12 -26.74 14.82
CA LEU A 84 1.08 -25.49 14.06
C LEU A 84 2.33 -25.32 13.21
N GLU A 85 3.52 -25.54 13.78
CA GLU A 85 4.80 -25.42 13.07
C GLU A 85 4.89 -26.33 11.84
N HIS A 86 4.49 -27.60 11.96
CA HIS A 86 4.58 -28.56 10.85
C HIS A 86 3.58 -28.26 9.72
N ASP A 87 2.32 -27.95 10.06
CA ASP A 87 1.29 -27.61 9.07
C ASP A 87 1.58 -26.24 8.40
N LEU A 88 2.30 -25.35 9.09
CA LEU A 88 2.73 -24.05 8.57
C LEU A 88 3.83 -24.14 7.53
N GLU A 89 4.78 -25.07 7.67
CA GLU A 89 5.92 -25.15 6.76
C GLU A 89 5.50 -25.48 5.31
N ASP A 90 4.62 -26.48 5.14
CA ASP A 90 4.09 -26.83 3.81
C ASP A 90 3.24 -25.69 3.22
N LEU A 91 2.37 -25.11 4.04
CA LEU A 91 1.53 -23.99 3.61
C LEU A 91 2.37 -22.77 3.21
N ASN A 92 3.38 -22.42 4.00
CA ASN A 92 4.31 -21.33 3.70
C ASN A 92 5.05 -21.58 2.39
N LYS A 93 5.59 -22.79 2.21
CA LYS A 93 6.28 -23.14 0.97
C LYS A 93 5.36 -22.95 -0.25
N ARG A 94 4.11 -23.41 -0.17
CA ARG A 94 3.15 -23.29 -1.27
C ARG A 94 2.74 -21.84 -1.55
N ILE A 95 2.63 -21.01 -0.51
CA ILE A 95 2.43 -19.56 -0.66
C ILE A 95 3.63 -18.93 -1.36
N ASP A 96 4.84 -19.23 -0.90
CA ASP A 96 6.07 -18.66 -1.43
C ASP A 96 6.33 -19.08 -2.88
N ASP A 97 6.04 -20.34 -3.21
CA ASP A 97 6.05 -20.84 -4.59
C ASP A 97 5.07 -20.04 -5.46
N PHE A 98 3.83 -19.84 -5.00
CA PHE A 98 2.82 -19.05 -5.70
C PHE A 98 3.26 -17.59 -5.91
N LEU A 99 3.75 -16.92 -4.87
CA LEU A 99 4.19 -15.52 -4.98
C LEU A 99 5.44 -15.37 -5.88
N SER A 100 6.33 -16.35 -5.86
CA SER A 100 7.52 -16.40 -6.72
C SER A 100 7.17 -16.53 -8.20
N LEU A 101 6.00 -17.10 -8.54
CA LEU A 101 5.50 -17.13 -9.92
C LEU A 101 5.07 -15.74 -10.41
N ILE A 102 4.75 -14.82 -9.51
CA ILE A 102 4.15 -13.52 -9.83
C ILE A 102 5.22 -12.42 -9.92
N ASP A 103 6.17 -12.43 -8.99
CA ASP A 103 7.21 -11.41 -8.89
C ASP A 103 8.62 -12.07 -8.82
N PRO A 104 9.45 -11.89 -9.86
CA PRO A 104 10.82 -12.37 -9.87
C PRO A 104 11.68 -11.83 -8.72
N GLU A 105 11.37 -10.66 -8.17
CA GLU A 105 12.07 -10.12 -6.99
C GLU A 105 11.83 -11.02 -5.75
N ILE A 106 10.63 -11.58 -5.61
CA ILE A 106 10.28 -12.54 -4.53
C ILE A 106 10.99 -13.88 -4.77
N ALA A 107 11.00 -14.37 -6.01
CA ALA A 107 11.70 -15.61 -6.36
C ALA A 107 13.21 -15.51 -6.04
N ALA A 108 13.83 -14.37 -6.38
CA ALA A 108 15.23 -14.11 -6.08
C ALA A 108 15.48 -14.05 -4.57
N TYR A 109 14.60 -13.38 -3.81
CA TYR A 109 14.68 -13.31 -2.36
C TYR A 109 14.64 -14.70 -1.71
N ASN A 110 13.65 -15.53 -2.07
CA ASN A 110 13.50 -16.88 -1.53
C ASN A 110 14.68 -17.80 -1.91
N SER A 111 15.27 -17.61 -3.09
CA SER A 111 16.45 -18.38 -3.53
C SER A 111 17.73 -18.06 -2.76
N GLN A 112 17.77 -16.90 -2.07
CA GLN A 112 18.90 -16.47 -1.26
C GLN A 112 18.81 -16.93 0.20
N GLU A 113 17.74 -17.64 0.61
CA GLU A 113 17.60 -18.21 1.95
C GLU A 113 18.50 -19.45 2.16
N SER A 114 19.80 -19.18 2.23
CA SER A 114 20.65 -19.73 3.29
C SER A 114 21.29 -18.53 3.99
N ASN A 115 20.70 -18.08 5.10
CA ASN A 115 21.36 -17.41 6.23
C ASN A 115 20.31 -16.74 7.11
N LEU A 116 20.27 -17.17 8.37
CA LEU A 116 19.67 -16.49 9.53
C LEU A 116 19.25 -15.03 9.26
N ILE A 117 17.94 -14.77 9.16
CA ILE A 117 17.41 -13.50 9.67
C ILE A 117 17.69 -13.57 11.17
N THR A 118 18.82 -13.01 11.57
CA THR A 118 19.15 -12.89 12.98
C THR A 118 18.15 -11.88 13.52
N PRO A 119 17.29 -12.23 14.50
CA PRO A 119 16.38 -11.26 15.07
C PRO A 119 17.21 -10.31 15.94
N MET A 120 17.75 -9.25 15.34
CA MET A 120 17.88 -7.90 15.87
C MET A 120 18.77 -7.00 14.97
N SER A 121 18.37 -5.73 14.94
CA SER A 121 19.06 -4.54 14.42
C SER A 121 19.20 -4.43 12.90
N SER A 122 18.18 -3.84 12.26
CA SER A 122 18.32 -2.50 11.69
C SER A 122 17.02 -2.11 10.99
N TYR A 123 16.35 -1.09 11.50
CA TYR A 123 15.65 -0.17 10.61
C TYR A 123 16.64 0.24 9.51
N GLY A 124 16.31 -0.01 8.24
CA GLY A 124 16.96 0.65 7.12
C GLY A 124 18.03 -0.15 6.36
N LEU A 125 17.74 -1.37 5.92
CA LEU A 125 18.37 -1.90 4.71
C LEU A 125 17.47 -1.57 3.50
N PRO A 126 17.84 -0.60 2.64
CA PRO A 126 17.06 -0.29 1.45
C PRO A 126 17.06 -1.50 0.52
N GLY A 127 15.92 -2.18 0.40
CA GLY A 127 15.71 -3.32 -0.51
C GLY A 127 15.07 -4.53 0.16
N ILE A 128 15.51 -4.90 1.37
CA ILE A 128 14.99 -6.08 2.10
C ILE A 128 13.59 -5.82 2.64
N ASP A 129 13.33 -4.60 3.12
CA ASP A 129 12.01 -4.22 3.65
C ASP A 129 10.94 -4.21 2.54
N GLN A 130 11.29 -3.98 1.27
CA GLN A 130 10.29 -3.89 0.19
C GLN A 130 9.80 -5.26 -0.27
N THR A 131 10.70 -6.23 -0.47
CA THR A 131 10.29 -7.58 -0.89
C THR A 131 9.58 -8.33 0.22
N LEU A 132 10.04 -8.19 1.47
CA LEU A 132 9.37 -8.81 2.62
C LEU A 132 7.96 -8.24 2.84
N VAL A 133 7.77 -6.92 2.66
CA VAL A 133 6.42 -6.31 2.66
C VAL A 133 5.54 -6.92 1.57
N LYS A 134 6.04 -7.13 0.35
CA LYS A 134 5.27 -7.78 -0.73
C LYS A 134 4.88 -9.22 -0.38
N ILE A 135 5.76 -9.97 0.28
CA ILE A 135 5.46 -11.34 0.74
C ILE A 135 4.31 -11.29 1.77
N TYR A 136 4.37 -10.39 2.76
CA TYR A 136 3.29 -10.22 3.73
C TYR A 136 2.01 -9.67 3.11
N GLU A 137 2.12 -8.79 2.11
CA GLU A 137 0.98 -8.33 1.31
C GLU A 137 0.30 -9.52 0.63
N GLY A 138 1.05 -10.37 -0.06
CA GLY A 138 0.54 -11.58 -0.70
C GLY A 138 -0.14 -12.54 0.30
N ARG A 139 0.49 -12.76 1.46
CA ARG A 139 -0.09 -13.58 2.55
C ARG A 139 -1.39 -13.00 3.06
N LEU A 140 -1.47 -11.68 3.27
CA LEU A 140 -2.70 -10.99 3.69
C LEU A 140 -3.77 -11.00 2.61
N HIS A 141 -3.42 -10.89 1.33
CA HIS A 141 -4.35 -11.07 0.21
C HIS A 141 -4.97 -12.45 0.20
N LEU A 142 -4.15 -13.48 0.40
CA LEU A 142 -4.62 -14.85 0.50
C LEU A 142 -5.47 -15.06 1.76
N ALA A 143 -5.15 -14.42 2.89
CA ALA A 143 -5.82 -14.64 4.18
C ALA A 143 -7.09 -13.80 4.41
N ILE A 144 -7.10 -12.53 4.00
CA ILE A 144 -8.16 -11.54 4.27
C ILE A 144 -9.00 -11.26 3.02
N GLY A 145 -8.35 -11.28 1.85
CA GLY A 145 -8.90 -10.75 0.61
C GLY A 145 -9.98 -11.63 -0.06
N ASN A 146 -10.85 -10.98 -0.82
CA ASN A 146 -11.75 -11.63 -1.79
C ASN A 146 -11.25 -11.47 -3.23
N LEU A 147 -9.93 -11.37 -3.40
CA LEU A 147 -9.28 -11.31 -4.70
C LEU A 147 -9.13 -12.72 -5.26
N THR A 148 -9.19 -12.89 -6.58
CA THR A 148 -8.75 -14.13 -7.23
C THR A 148 -7.22 -14.18 -7.30
N PRO A 149 -6.59 -15.33 -7.53
CA PRO A 149 -5.15 -15.41 -7.82
C PRO A 149 -4.71 -14.42 -8.91
N SER A 150 -5.47 -14.29 -10.00
CA SER A 150 -5.22 -13.30 -11.05
C SER A 150 -5.26 -11.86 -10.53
N ASN A 151 -6.21 -11.51 -9.66
CA ASN A 151 -6.28 -10.16 -9.07
C ASN A 151 -5.10 -9.86 -8.14
N ILE A 152 -4.60 -10.85 -7.39
CA ILE A 152 -3.40 -10.70 -6.56
C ILE A 152 -2.19 -10.40 -7.44
N ALA A 153 -2.04 -11.14 -8.55
CA ALA A 153 -0.96 -10.91 -9.50
C ALA A 153 -1.04 -9.51 -10.14
N THR A 154 -2.22 -9.12 -10.64
CA THR A 154 -2.45 -7.77 -11.18
C THR A 154 -2.13 -6.68 -10.15
N ALA A 155 -2.53 -6.86 -8.89
CA ALA A 155 -2.25 -5.90 -7.81
C ALA A 155 -0.75 -5.67 -7.58
N ILE A 156 0.03 -6.74 -7.48
CA ILE A 156 1.49 -6.68 -7.29
C ILE A 156 2.15 -6.01 -8.50
N GLN A 157 1.70 -6.35 -9.71
CA GLN A 157 2.22 -5.77 -10.95
C GLN A 157 1.91 -4.28 -11.07
N ASN A 158 0.69 -3.87 -10.74
CA ASN A 158 0.32 -2.46 -10.70
C ASN A 158 1.08 -1.70 -9.61
N SER A 159 1.46 -2.35 -8.51
CA SER A 159 2.32 -1.75 -7.47
C SER A 159 3.72 -1.47 -8.01
N ASN A 160 4.31 -2.42 -8.74
CA ASN A 160 5.59 -2.26 -9.41
C ASN A 160 5.52 -1.15 -10.49
N ALA A 161 4.47 -1.14 -11.30
CA ALA A 161 4.23 -0.08 -12.28
C ALA A 161 4.17 1.30 -11.59
N ALA A 162 3.37 1.42 -10.54
CA ALA A 162 3.22 2.67 -9.81
C ALA A 162 4.52 3.14 -9.13
N ARG A 163 5.32 2.19 -8.60
CA ARG A 163 6.68 2.46 -8.10
C ARG A 163 7.55 3.08 -9.19
N ASP A 164 7.59 2.45 -10.36
CA ASP A 164 8.41 2.91 -11.48
C ASP A 164 7.94 4.27 -12.00
N HIS A 165 6.63 4.54 -11.94
CA HIS A 165 6.06 5.86 -12.26
C HIS A 165 6.45 6.92 -11.23
N GLY A 166 6.43 6.57 -9.94
CA GLY A 166 6.94 7.41 -8.86
C GLY A 166 8.43 7.74 -9.06
N ILE A 167 9.27 6.75 -9.40
CA ILE A 167 10.69 6.96 -9.70
C ILE A 167 10.86 7.96 -10.85
N ARG A 168 10.22 7.72 -12.00
CA ARG A 168 10.31 8.62 -13.16
C ARG A 168 9.81 10.03 -12.83
N TYR A 169 8.73 10.13 -12.07
CA TYR A 169 8.22 11.41 -11.60
C TYR A 169 9.23 12.13 -10.73
N ALA A 170 9.86 11.44 -9.78
CA ALA A 170 10.89 11.99 -8.91
C ALA A 170 12.12 12.48 -9.72
N GLU A 171 12.55 11.72 -10.73
CA GLU A 171 13.64 12.08 -11.64
C GLU A 171 13.30 13.36 -12.42
N ASN A 172 12.12 13.40 -13.06
CA ASN A 172 11.65 14.54 -13.84
C ASN A 172 11.48 15.82 -13.00
N ASN A 173 11.18 15.68 -11.72
CA ASN A 173 11.00 16.78 -10.77
C ASN A 173 12.24 17.06 -9.91
N ASN A 174 13.37 16.42 -10.21
CA ASN A 174 14.64 16.61 -9.52
C ASN A 174 14.55 16.42 -7.99
N PHE A 175 13.82 15.41 -7.53
CA PHE A 175 13.72 15.05 -6.10
C PHE A 175 14.98 14.31 -5.65
N TYR A 176 16.08 15.04 -5.51
CA TYR A 176 17.35 14.51 -5.02
C TYR A 176 17.74 15.16 -3.69
N SER A 177 18.27 14.35 -2.78
CA SER A 177 18.92 14.80 -1.54
C SER A 177 20.27 14.12 -1.41
N ASN A 178 21.34 14.91 -1.27
CA ASN A 178 22.73 14.42 -1.22
C ASN A 178 23.07 13.46 -2.37
N GLY A 179 22.61 13.77 -3.58
CA GLY A 179 22.84 12.95 -4.78
C GLY A 179 22.05 11.65 -4.86
N LYS A 180 21.15 11.38 -3.90
CA LYS A 180 20.24 10.22 -3.92
C LYS A 180 18.84 10.65 -4.33
N LEU A 181 18.23 9.90 -5.24
CA LEU A 181 16.82 10.08 -5.60
C LEU A 181 15.94 9.77 -4.39
N ILE A 182 15.00 10.65 -4.09
CA ILE A 182 14.05 10.53 -2.98
C ILE A 182 12.66 10.32 -3.57
N THR A 183 12.06 9.17 -3.27
CA THR A 183 10.74 8.77 -3.77
C THR A 183 9.70 8.61 -2.66
N TRP A 184 10.05 9.01 -1.44
CA TRP A 184 9.20 8.94 -0.25
C TRP A 184 8.96 10.34 0.32
N GLU A 185 7.85 10.53 1.02
CA GLU A 185 7.46 11.81 1.64
C GLU A 185 7.54 13.01 0.68
N ASN A 186 7.15 12.78 -0.58
CA ASN A 186 6.99 13.84 -1.57
C ASN A 186 5.87 13.50 -2.58
N ALA A 187 5.74 14.31 -3.64
CA ALA A 187 4.70 14.10 -4.65
C ALA A 187 4.87 12.81 -5.46
N ALA A 188 6.09 12.25 -5.55
CA ALA A 188 6.32 10.97 -6.21
C ALA A 188 5.73 9.80 -5.41
N ASP A 189 5.82 9.89 -4.08
CA ASP A 189 5.21 8.92 -3.16
C ASP A 189 3.69 8.97 -3.27
N ALA A 190 3.11 10.18 -3.22
CA ALA A 190 1.68 10.38 -3.44
C ALA A 190 1.23 9.85 -4.81
N LEU A 191 2.03 10.03 -5.87
CA LEU A 191 1.75 9.48 -7.19
C LEU A 191 1.71 7.96 -7.17
N ARG A 192 2.68 7.31 -6.52
CA ARG A 192 2.74 5.85 -6.43
C ARG A 192 1.44 5.28 -5.85
N HIS A 193 1.01 5.78 -4.69
CA HIS A 193 -0.22 5.30 -4.05
C HIS A 193 -1.49 5.63 -4.84
N PHE A 194 -1.55 6.85 -5.40
CA PHE A 194 -2.65 7.29 -6.26
C PHE A 194 -2.78 6.44 -7.53
N ALA A 195 -1.70 6.33 -8.31
CA ALA A 195 -1.69 5.63 -9.58
C ALA A 195 -1.93 4.13 -9.37
N TRP A 196 -1.37 3.54 -8.33
CA TRP A 196 -1.60 2.12 -8.02
C TRP A 196 -3.09 1.82 -7.80
N ASN A 197 -3.75 2.58 -6.94
CA ASN A 197 -5.16 2.37 -6.65
C ASN A 197 -6.08 2.76 -7.81
N TYR A 198 -5.65 3.71 -8.66
CA TYR A 198 -6.33 3.97 -9.92
C TYR A 198 -6.25 2.77 -10.86
N MET A 199 -5.06 2.23 -11.13
CA MET A 199 -4.84 1.09 -12.04
C MET A 199 -5.60 -0.16 -11.55
N ASN A 200 -5.54 -0.45 -10.25
CA ASN A 200 -6.33 -1.52 -9.65
C ASN A 200 -7.84 -1.32 -9.81
N SER A 201 -8.31 -0.07 -9.69
CA SER A 201 -9.73 0.24 -9.89
C SER A 201 -10.16 0.03 -11.34
N ASN A 202 -9.29 0.35 -12.29
CA ASN A 202 -9.48 0.10 -13.71
C ASN A 202 -9.54 -1.40 -14.03
N ASP A 203 -8.60 -2.18 -13.50
CA ASP A 203 -8.44 -3.57 -13.91
C ASP A 203 -9.45 -4.51 -13.24
N PHE A 204 -9.80 -4.26 -11.99
CA PHE A 204 -10.67 -5.18 -11.23
C PHE A 204 -11.68 -4.49 -10.30
N GLY A 205 -11.84 -3.16 -10.43
CA GLY A 205 -12.90 -2.41 -9.76
C GLY A 205 -12.51 -1.84 -8.39
N VAL A 206 -13.20 -0.76 -8.02
CA VAL A 206 -12.93 0.08 -6.84
C VAL A 206 -12.95 -0.69 -5.52
N ALA A 207 -13.90 -1.61 -5.33
CA ALA A 207 -14.03 -2.34 -4.07
C ALA A 207 -12.82 -3.25 -3.81
N LYS A 208 -12.36 -3.96 -4.85
CA LYS A 208 -11.16 -4.81 -4.79
C LYS A 208 -9.87 -3.98 -4.72
N ALA A 209 -9.83 -2.83 -5.39
CA ALA A 209 -8.71 -1.89 -5.29
C ALA A 209 -8.56 -1.33 -3.86
N LYS A 210 -9.68 -1.00 -3.20
CA LYS A 210 -9.71 -0.61 -1.78
C LYS A 210 -9.10 -1.70 -0.91
N THR A 211 -9.57 -2.94 -1.07
CA THR A 211 -9.02 -4.10 -0.34
C THR A 211 -7.51 -4.23 -0.55
N THR A 212 -7.02 -4.00 -1.77
CA THR A 212 -5.60 -4.06 -2.09
C THR A 212 -4.79 -2.98 -1.39
N GLY A 213 -5.21 -1.72 -1.50
CA GLY A 213 -4.55 -0.60 -0.83
C GLY A 213 -4.54 -0.79 0.69
N ASP A 214 -5.66 -1.21 1.29
CA ASP A 214 -5.75 -1.46 2.73
C ASP A 214 -4.81 -2.59 3.17
N ILE A 215 -4.71 -3.67 2.37
CA ILE A 215 -3.83 -4.82 2.66
C ILE A 215 -2.34 -4.43 2.62
N HIS A 216 -1.94 -3.54 1.72
CA HIS A 216 -0.57 -3.02 1.69
C HIS A 216 -0.17 -2.37 3.02
N GLU A 217 -1.03 -1.50 3.54
CA GLU A 217 -0.77 -0.80 4.80
C GLU A 217 -0.75 -1.78 5.98
N LEU A 218 -1.58 -2.81 5.93
CA LEU A 218 -1.57 -3.90 6.89
C LEU A 218 -0.29 -4.76 6.82
N ALA A 219 0.29 -4.95 5.62
CA ALA A 219 1.54 -5.69 5.46
C ALA A 219 2.71 -5.01 6.16
N LEU A 220 2.77 -3.68 6.12
CA LEU A 220 3.75 -2.88 6.89
C LEU A 220 3.58 -3.09 8.40
N ILE A 221 2.35 -3.25 8.88
CA ILE A 221 2.06 -3.53 10.29
C ILE A 221 2.48 -4.95 10.67
N ALA A 222 2.20 -5.95 9.81
CA ALA A 222 2.65 -7.32 10.01
C ALA A 222 4.18 -7.40 10.13
N LEU A 223 4.90 -6.71 9.23
CA LEU A 223 6.37 -6.61 9.30
C LEU A 223 6.85 -6.01 10.62
N LYS A 224 6.21 -4.93 11.10
CA LYS A 224 6.54 -4.33 12.39
C LYS A 224 6.35 -5.30 13.55
N TYR A 225 5.34 -6.19 13.51
CA TYR A 225 5.14 -7.20 14.54
C TYR A 225 6.22 -8.28 14.53
N VAL A 226 6.56 -8.81 13.36
CA VAL A 226 7.66 -9.80 13.24
C VAL A 226 8.95 -9.22 13.81
N ASN A 227 9.26 -7.96 13.48
CA ASN A 227 10.51 -7.32 13.88
C ASN A 227 10.60 -6.91 15.35
N ASN A 228 9.47 -6.64 16.03
CA ASN A 228 9.49 -5.97 17.33
C ASN A 228 8.66 -6.66 18.43
N ASP A 229 7.92 -7.73 18.15
CA ASP A 229 7.04 -8.39 19.14
C ASP A 229 7.77 -9.47 19.93
N VAL A 230 8.36 -9.06 21.06
CA VAL A 230 9.09 -9.94 21.98
C VAL A 230 8.21 -11.07 22.52
N SER A 231 6.93 -10.80 22.80
CA SER A 231 6.02 -11.81 23.33
C SER A 231 5.73 -12.88 22.28
N THR A 232 5.47 -12.48 21.03
CA THR A 232 5.32 -13.42 19.91
C THR A 232 6.60 -14.23 19.69
N ALA A 233 7.78 -13.59 19.71
CA ALA A 233 9.06 -14.27 19.52
C ALA A 233 9.32 -15.33 20.62
N GLN A 234 9.02 -15.01 21.88
CA GLN A 234 9.13 -15.95 23.00
C GLN A 234 8.15 -17.12 22.85
N LEU A 235 6.90 -16.84 22.48
CA LEU A 235 5.88 -17.86 22.26
C LEU A 235 6.23 -18.81 21.11
N CYS A 236 6.78 -18.28 20.02
CA CYS A 236 7.19 -19.02 18.84
C CYS A 236 8.60 -19.59 18.93
N LYS A 237 9.30 -19.47 20.07
CA LYS A 237 10.67 -19.98 20.27
C LYS A 237 11.64 -19.59 19.13
N PHE A 238 11.47 -18.38 18.57
CA PHE A 238 12.21 -17.88 17.40
C PHE A 238 12.04 -18.68 16.08
N ASN A 239 10.99 -19.50 15.96
CA ASN A 239 10.58 -20.07 14.67
C ASN A 239 9.93 -18.98 13.80
N MET A 240 10.55 -18.65 12.66
CA MET A 240 10.11 -17.55 11.79
C MET A 240 8.71 -17.79 11.22
N SER A 241 8.45 -19.00 10.68
CA SER A 241 7.12 -19.38 10.16
C SER A 241 6.01 -19.17 11.17
N CYS A 242 6.25 -19.52 12.44
CA CYS A 242 5.32 -19.26 13.55
C CYS A 242 5.17 -17.75 13.82
N MET A 243 6.27 -17.01 13.89
CA MET A 243 6.26 -15.57 14.16
C MET A 243 5.46 -14.80 13.09
N GLU A 244 5.66 -15.14 11.82
CA GLU A 244 4.92 -14.58 10.70
C GLU A 244 3.43 -14.90 10.80
N ALA A 245 3.08 -16.17 11.09
CA ALA A 245 1.69 -16.55 11.24
C ALA A 245 0.99 -15.78 12.36
N ALA A 246 1.66 -15.63 13.51
CA ALA A 246 1.16 -14.85 14.64
C ALA A 246 1.03 -13.35 14.29
N ALA A 247 2.00 -12.77 13.57
CA ALA A 247 1.97 -11.39 13.13
C ALA A 247 0.82 -11.10 12.14
N ILE A 248 0.61 -11.99 11.16
CA ILE A 248 -0.52 -11.91 10.22
C ILE A 248 -1.84 -11.99 11.00
N GLN A 249 -1.96 -12.93 11.94
CA GLN A 249 -3.17 -13.07 12.74
C GLN A 249 -3.49 -11.83 13.55
N LYS A 250 -2.49 -11.27 14.23
CA LYS A 250 -2.64 -10.05 15.03
C LYS A 250 -3.04 -8.87 14.15
N THR A 251 -2.48 -8.79 12.94
CA THR A 251 -2.81 -7.78 11.94
C THR A 251 -4.26 -7.88 11.49
N ILE A 252 -4.78 -9.09 11.24
CA ILE A 252 -6.20 -9.34 10.91
C ILE A 252 -7.12 -8.82 12.02
N ASN A 253 -6.82 -9.14 13.27
CA ASN A 253 -7.63 -8.72 14.41
C ASN A 253 -7.62 -7.20 14.61
N ASN A 254 -6.44 -6.60 14.49
CA ASN A 254 -6.26 -5.16 14.57
C ASN A 254 -6.95 -4.44 13.41
N SER A 255 -6.93 -5.02 12.20
CA SER A 255 -7.65 -4.49 11.04
C SER A 255 -9.15 -4.36 11.32
N ASN A 256 -9.77 -5.42 11.85
CA ASN A 256 -11.19 -5.43 12.20
C ASN A 256 -11.54 -4.41 13.30
N LEU A 257 -10.67 -4.30 14.31
CA LEU A 257 -10.85 -3.31 15.38
C LEU A 257 -10.72 -1.87 14.84
N ALA A 258 -9.74 -1.61 13.99
CA ALA A 258 -9.51 -0.29 13.39
C ALA A 258 -10.70 0.17 12.53
N LYS A 259 -11.44 -0.73 11.87
CA LYS A 259 -12.66 -0.38 11.12
C LYS A 259 -13.80 0.14 12.00
N THR A 260 -13.83 -0.23 13.27
CA THR A 260 -14.94 0.12 14.18
C THR A 260 -14.55 1.15 15.24
N ASN A 261 -13.26 1.37 15.49
CA ASN A 261 -12.76 2.23 16.55
C ASN A 261 -11.62 3.14 16.06
N ILE A 262 -11.87 4.45 16.01
CA ILE A 262 -10.89 5.44 15.55
C ILE A 262 -9.65 5.52 16.45
N THR A 263 -9.79 5.30 17.76
CA THR A 263 -8.64 5.25 18.67
C THR A 263 -7.74 4.08 18.33
N ALA A 264 -8.33 2.91 18.02
CA ALA A 264 -7.56 1.77 17.56
C ALA A 264 -6.89 2.04 16.20
N PHE A 265 -7.63 2.62 15.24
CA PHE A 265 -7.07 3.05 13.97
C PHE A 265 -5.84 3.95 14.15
N ASN A 266 -5.95 4.98 14.99
CA ASN A 266 -4.84 5.91 15.26
C ASN A 266 -3.64 5.27 15.96
N ASN A 267 -3.85 4.21 16.74
CA ASN A 267 -2.76 3.46 17.38
C ASN A 267 -2.09 2.48 16.43
N ILE A 268 -2.81 1.96 15.43
CA ILE A 268 -2.34 0.95 14.49
C ILE A 268 -1.64 1.61 13.29
N PHE A 269 -2.24 2.64 12.71
CA PHE A 269 -1.75 3.32 11.52
C PHE A 269 -0.98 4.60 11.88
N ASP A 270 0.31 4.61 11.54
CA ASP A 270 1.17 5.78 11.69
C ASP A 270 0.87 6.84 10.60
N ASN A 271 1.62 7.94 10.61
CA ASN A 271 1.40 9.01 9.64
C ASN A 271 1.70 8.57 8.19
N ALA A 272 2.63 7.64 7.98
CA ALA A 272 2.96 7.18 6.63
C ALA A 272 1.78 6.40 6.06
N SER A 273 1.28 5.40 6.78
CA SER A 273 0.10 4.66 6.33
C SER A 273 -1.14 5.55 6.19
N VAL A 274 -1.32 6.57 7.03
CA VAL A 274 -2.44 7.51 6.88
C VAL A 274 -2.33 8.34 5.60
N MET A 275 -1.13 8.79 5.25
CA MET A 275 -0.87 9.48 3.98
C MET A 275 -1.22 8.56 2.79
N ASP A 276 -0.78 7.31 2.86
CA ASP A 276 -0.96 6.35 1.79
C ASP A 276 -2.42 5.94 1.62
N LEU A 277 -3.16 5.69 2.71
CA LEU A 277 -4.61 5.43 2.69
C LEU A 277 -5.39 6.55 1.97
N ILE A 278 -5.03 7.82 2.22
CA ILE A 278 -5.67 8.97 1.57
C ILE A 278 -5.33 9.01 0.09
N ASN A 279 -4.05 8.88 -0.27
CA ASN A 279 -3.63 8.94 -1.67
C ASN A 279 -4.21 7.77 -2.47
N ASN A 280 -4.25 6.57 -1.87
CA ASN A 280 -4.95 5.39 -2.39
C ASN A 280 -6.44 5.71 -2.66
N ALA A 281 -7.15 6.29 -1.69
CA ALA A 281 -8.55 6.68 -1.85
C ALA A 281 -8.76 7.68 -2.99
N LYS A 282 -7.86 8.64 -3.15
CA LYS A 282 -7.89 9.63 -4.23
C LYS A 282 -7.67 9.01 -5.61
N GLY A 283 -6.82 8.00 -5.72
CA GLY A 283 -6.66 7.20 -6.93
C GLY A 283 -7.97 6.51 -7.35
N ARG A 284 -8.65 5.87 -6.39
CA ARG A 284 -9.96 5.23 -6.62
C ARG A 284 -11.05 6.24 -6.98
N GLN A 285 -11.05 7.40 -6.32
CA GLN A 285 -11.96 8.50 -6.60
C GLN A 285 -11.79 8.99 -8.05
N ALA A 286 -10.55 9.14 -8.50
CA ALA A 286 -10.25 9.58 -9.86
C ALA A 286 -10.77 8.61 -10.92
N TYR A 287 -10.58 7.29 -10.73
CA TYR A 287 -11.18 6.29 -11.61
C TYR A 287 -12.71 6.36 -11.59
N SER A 288 -13.32 6.45 -10.41
CA SER A 288 -14.79 6.51 -10.25
C SER A 288 -15.43 7.74 -10.91
N GLN A 289 -14.66 8.80 -11.11
CA GLN A 289 -15.08 10.02 -11.83
C GLN A 289 -15.02 9.86 -13.37
N GLY A 290 -14.61 8.69 -13.87
CA GLY A 290 -14.53 8.41 -15.31
C GLY A 290 -13.35 9.07 -16.01
N ASN A 291 -12.28 9.41 -15.28
CA ASN A 291 -11.04 9.84 -15.93
C ASN A 291 -10.47 8.66 -16.72
N ALA A 292 -9.93 8.94 -17.91
CA ALA A 292 -9.34 7.90 -18.78
C ALA A 292 -7.94 7.49 -18.32
N THR A 293 -7.20 8.42 -17.72
CA THR A 293 -5.86 8.19 -17.14
C THR A 293 -5.78 8.75 -15.72
N TYR A 294 -4.81 8.27 -14.93
CA TYR A 294 -4.56 8.80 -13.58
C TYR A 294 -3.80 10.13 -13.59
N SER A 295 -3.06 10.48 -14.66
CA SER A 295 -2.13 11.62 -14.68
C SER A 295 -2.86 12.97 -14.54
N VAL A 296 -3.90 13.20 -15.32
CA VAL A 296 -4.72 14.43 -15.25
C VAL A 296 -5.36 14.64 -13.87
N PRO A 297 -6.12 13.69 -13.31
CA PRO A 297 -6.71 13.87 -11.99
C PRO A 297 -5.66 13.93 -10.88
N PHE A 298 -4.51 13.24 -11.00
CA PHE A 298 -3.40 13.36 -10.06
C PHE A 298 -2.89 14.81 -9.99
N ASN A 299 -2.52 15.40 -11.13
CA ASN A 299 -2.00 16.77 -11.18
C ASN A 299 -3.00 17.79 -10.63
N ARG A 300 -4.28 17.62 -10.95
CA ARG A 300 -5.36 18.46 -10.42
C ARG A 300 -5.46 18.36 -8.89
N MET A 301 -5.51 17.13 -8.36
CA MET A 301 -5.65 16.89 -6.91
C MET A 301 -4.38 17.28 -6.13
N LEU A 302 -3.21 17.17 -6.76
CA LEU A 302 -1.95 17.66 -6.23
C LEU A 302 -1.97 19.19 -6.07
N ALA A 303 -2.42 19.91 -7.10
CA ALA A 303 -2.50 21.37 -7.12
C ALA A 303 -3.57 21.92 -6.16
N SER A 304 -4.68 21.20 -5.97
CA SER A 304 -5.74 21.59 -5.02
C SER A 304 -5.41 21.27 -3.56
N GLY A 305 -4.30 20.56 -3.29
CA GLY A 305 -3.91 20.14 -1.94
C GLY A 305 -4.74 18.98 -1.38
N GLU A 306 -5.42 18.22 -2.25
CA GLU A 306 -6.20 17.04 -1.86
C GLU A 306 -5.32 15.81 -1.58
N LEU A 307 -4.09 15.79 -2.09
CA LEU A 307 -3.11 14.73 -1.86
C LEU A 307 -2.19 15.08 -0.69
N VAL A 308 -1.86 14.09 0.12
CA VAL A 308 -0.93 14.24 1.24
C VAL A 308 0.45 13.83 0.74
N LYS A 309 1.40 14.77 0.75
CA LYS A 309 2.74 14.56 0.17
C LYS A 309 3.81 14.25 1.21
N ALA A 310 3.58 14.55 2.47
CA ALA A 310 4.59 14.43 3.52
C ALA A 310 3.91 14.18 4.87
N LEU A 311 4.64 13.56 5.81
CA LEU A 311 4.12 13.21 7.12
C LEU A 311 3.62 14.42 7.92
N SER A 312 4.23 15.59 7.72
CA SER A 312 3.81 16.86 8.34
C SER A 312 2.43 17.33 7.88
N GLY A 313 1.92 16.81 6.74
CA GLY A 313 0.57 17.05 6.26
C GLY A 313 -0.50 16.25 6.99
N VAL A 314 -0.12 15.26 7.80
CA VAL A 314 -1.06 14.39 8.52
C VAL A 314 -1.50 15.03 9.83
N ASN A 315 -2.64 15.72 9.77
CA ASN A 315 -3.32 16.28 10.93
C ASN A 315 -4.54 15.43 11.34
N SER A 316 -5.28 15.87 12.37
CA SER A 316 -6.47 15.16 12.87
C SER A 316 -7.57 15.02 11.81
N THR A 317 -7.76 16.02 10.95
CA THR A 317 -8.74 15.94 9.84
C THR A 317 -8.33 14.88 8.83
N VAL A 318 -7.05 14.83 8.43
CA VAL A 318 -6.53 13.82 7.51
C VAL A 318 -6.67 12.42 8.11
N ARG A 319 -6.34 12.24 9.39
CA ARG A 319 -6.54 10.96 10.11
C ARG A 319 -8.00 10.53 10.15
N ASN A 320 -8.91 11.44 10.44
CA ASN A 320 -10.34 11.15 10.45
C ASN A 320 -10.83 10.73 9.05
N ASN A 321 -10.39 11.42 7.99
CA ASN A 321 -10.75 11.05 6.62
C ASN A 321 -10.19 9.68 6.25
N ALA A 322 -8.94 9.38 6.62
CA ALA A 322 -8.32 8.09 6.35
C ALA A 322 -9.06 6.96 7.06
N TRP A 323 -9.53 7.19 8.29
CA TRP A 323 -10.35 6.21 9.01
C TRP A 323 -11.70 5.96 8.32
N VAL A 324 -12.36 7.01 7.82
CA VAL A 324 -13.61 6.89 7.05
C VAL A 324 -13.38 6.10 5.76
N GLU A 325 -12.28 6.34 5.05
CA GLU A 325 -11.90 5.59 3.86
C GLU A 325 -11.52 4.14 4.17
N TYR A 326 -10.94 3.88 5.35
CA TYR A 326 -10.52 2.54 5.75
C TYR A 326 -11.67 1.65 6.22
N LYS A 327 -12.68 2.24 6.88
CA LYS A 327 -13.88 1.56 7.38
C LYS A 327 -14.62 0.79 6.28
#